data_AF-A0A8T4W3I8-F1
#
_entry.id   AF-A0A8T4W3I8-F1
#
_cell.length_a   1.000
_cell.length_b   1.000
_cell.length_c   1.000
_cell.angle_alpha   90.00
_cell.angle_beta   90.00
_cell.angle_gamma   90.00
#
_symmetry.space_group_name_H-M   'P 1'
#
loop_
_entity.id
_entity.type
_entity.pdbx_description
1 polymer ?
#
loop_
_entity_poly.entity_id
_entity_poly.type
_entity_poly.pdbx_seq_one_letter_code
_entity_poly.pdbx_strand_id
1 'polypeptide(L)'
;MKCKYHFFHRLKNAKGIWFHIAGIIALFWFLIRVVPKPTRSQYPCQQMAIPIALGYVAFWSAIFYGTLQILKKTQRKTTAILPIALSFFILVGSITGFGFANIITTGPTYEPWNPLPNQPVGEPQGLSPGRVVWTWNPDATEKELDGYWWNPQNNDQAVINDMMAEGIKNLANTESISEAWNELFSYVNEKNNQENQEYQSGEHIAIKVNLNNCWNPFDFTDDYKRVDNERDAHPAVVNALLTQLVNQVGVDEQDIIIYDVSRPIPDWFYDPVYSEFPNVNFVDAYGGADGRAQAAPSEAKIYFAEGPTRTLPTCVVESSYIINIPILKQHPINHGVTLSGKNMFGTFIEPVADLHPYHESGQFMGNAAPQTDLFAHEEIGQKTVLFLGDGLFATLRDHRTITRFQMYPFNDDWTNSLFFSQDPVAIDSVMYDFLHTEGPIPLEGSQNYLHQAAKPPENTYDPEQDGIFISDSLGVHEHWNPNVPIFSSDRYTTIDFVPLGTEHASSTIVFEKPSQGSFYLFDESSSVKIWYKDYYKFPFTIAIGPLTVNASFNGEFSDTIDAVDFYVDNQHVYSDESFPFSWKWDSFSAGFHTLKVEAFADGTIRSSASQEVFKLF
;
A
#
# COMPACT_ATOMS: atom_id res chain seq x y z
N MET A 1 -18.70 -29.91 -55.51
CA MET A 1 -18.71 -28.47 -55.12
C MET A 1 -19.31 -28.38 -53.72
N LYS A 2 -18.57 -27.76 -52.79
CA LYS A 2 -18.92 -27.37 -51.40
C LYS A 2 -19.63 -28.40 -50.50
N CYS A 3 -18.89 -29.08 -49.64
CA CYS A 3 -19.14 -29.16 -48.18
C CYS A 3 -18.10 -30.07 -47.51
N LYS A 4 -17.10 -29.51 -46.80
CA LYS A 4 -16.28 -30.22 -45.78
C LYS A 4 -15.24 -29.35 -45.06
N TYR A 5 -15.55 -28.07 -44.80
CA TYR A 5 -14.58 -27.13 -44.20
C TYR A 5 -15.13 -26.27 -43.05
N HIS A 6 -15.96 -26.83 -42.17
CA HIS A 6 -16.51 -26.05 -41.04
C HIS A 6 -16.45 -26.66 -39.63
N PHE A 7 -16.13 -27.95 -39.47
CA PHE A 7 -16.06 -28.55 -38.13
C PHE A 7 -14.68 -28.34 -37.47
N PHE A 8 -13.59 -28.55 -38.20
CA PHE A 8 -12.24 -28.39 -37.66
C PHE A 8 -11.82 -26.94 -37.41
N HIS A 9 -12.45 -25.95 -38.07
CA HIS A 9 -12.15 -24.54 -37.83
C HIS A 9 -12.79 -24.00 -36.54
N ARG A 10 -13.80 -24.70 -35.97
CA ARG A 10 -14.37 -24.36 -34.65
C ARG A 10 -13.59 -24.96 -33.47
N LEU A 11 -12.64 -25.87 -33.72
CA LEU A 11 -11.71 -26.40 -32.71
C LEU A 11 -10.50 -25.48 -32.46
N LYS A 12 -10.39 -24.34 -33.15
CA LYS A 12 -9.29 -23.37 -32.98
C LYS A 12 -9.32 -22.56 -31.67
N ASN A 13 -10.39 -22.63 -30.88
CA ASN A 13 -10.41 -22.06 -29.53
C ASN A 13 -10.06 -23.14 -28.50
N ALA A 14 -8.77 -23.28 -28.21
CA ALA A 14 -8.18 -24.30 -27.33
C ALA A 14 -8.66 -24.25 -25.86
N LYS A 15 -9.43 -23.23 -25.45
CA LYS A 15 -9.79 -22.94 -24.05
C LYS A 15 -10.55 -24.09 -23.35
N GLY A 16 -11.47 -24.78 -24.05
CA GLY A 16 -12.22 -25.90 -23.46
C GLY A 16 -11.36 -27.16 -23.23
N ILE A 17 -10.37 -27.39 -24.09
CA ILE A 17 -9.41 -28.49 -23.92
C ILE A 17 -8.46 -28.17 -22.76
N TRP A 18 -8.02 -26.91 -22.65
CA TRP A 18 -7.18 -26.44 -21.56
C TRP A 18 -7.84 -26.54 -20.18
N PHE A 19 -9.16 -26.31 -20.06
CA PHE A 19 -9.89 -26.54 -18.81
C PHE A 19 -9.75 -27.99 -18.31
N HIS A 20 -9.93 -28.97 -19.21
CA HIS A 20 -9.80 -30.38 -18.87
C HIS A 20 -8.34 -30.75 -18.55
N ILE A 21 -7.39 -30.28 -19.34
CA ILE A 21 -5.95 -30.55 -19.11
C ILE A 21 -5.50 -29.96 -17.76
N ALA A 22 -5.80 -28.67 -17.51
CA ALA A 22 -5.44 -28.00 -16.28
C ALA A 22 -6.14 -28.59 -15.05
N GLY A 23 -7.43 -28.92 -15.16
CA GLY A 23 -8.20 -29.58 -14.10
C GLY A 23 -7.64 -30.95 -13.72
N ILE A 24 -7.29 -31.78 -14.71
CA ILE A 24 -6.69 -33.10 -14.50
C ILE A 24 -5.29 -32.97 -13.88
N ILE A 25 -4.43 -32.12 -14.44
CA ILE A 25 -3.06 -31.91 -13.94
C ILE A 25 -3.11 -31.41 -12.49
N ALA A 26 -3.95 -30.42 -12.19
CA ALA A 26 -4.10 -29.89 -10.83
C ALA A 26 -4.59 -30.96 -9.84
N LEU A 27 -5.58 -31.77 -10.23
CA LEU A 27 -6.11 -32.84 -9.39
C LEU A 27 -5.07 -33.92 -9.11
N PHE A 28 -4.37 -34.42 -10.14
CA PHE A 28 -3.33 -35.44 -9.96
C PHE A 28 -2.14 -34.91 -9.17
N TRP A 29 -1.70 -33.68 -9.45
CA TRP A 29 -0.61 -33.05 -8.73
C TRP A 29 -0.93 -32.88 -7.25
N PHE A 30 -2.16 -32.45 -6.94
CA PHE A 30 -2.66 -32.36 -5.57
C PHE A 30 -2.69 -33.72 -4.87
N LEU A 31 -3.28 -34.73 -5.51
CA LEU A 31 -3.37 -36.08 -4.93
C LEU A 31 -1.99 -36.68 -4.68
N ILE A 32 -1.07 -36.58 -5.63
CA ILE A 32 0.29 -37.15 -5.51
C ILE A 32 1.10 -36.45 -4.42
N ARG A 33 0.95 -35.13 -4.25
CA ARG A 33 1.79 -34.36 -3.33
C ARG A 33 1.22 -34.29 -1.92
N VAL A 34 -0.09 -34.15 -1.78
CA VAL A 34 -0.76 -33.84 -0.51
C VAL A 34 -1.25 -35.10 0.19
N VAL A 35 -1.75 -36.12 -0.51
CA VAL A 35 -2.24 -37.36 0.15
C VAL A 35 -1.12 -38.06 0.95
N PRO A 36 0.13 -38.16 0.47
CA PRO A 36 1.22 -38.76 1.25
C PRO A 36 1.69 -37.89 2.44
N LYS A 37 1.47 -36.57 2.40
CA LYS A 37 1.84 -35.64 3.48
C LYS A 37 0.89 -34.43 3.49
N PRO A 38 -0.20 -34.47 4.28
CA PRO A 38 -1.29 -33.50 4.20
C PRO A 38 -0.91 -32.03 4.43
N THR A 39 0.14 -31.76 5.21
CA THR A 39 0.61 -30.39 5.48
C THR A 39 1.12 -29.67 4.22
N ARG A 40 1.44 -30.41 3.14
CA ARG A 40 1.84 -29.82 1.86
C ARG A 40 0.71 -29.10 1.15
N SER A 41 -0.54 -29.26 1.58
CA SER A 41 -1.67 -28.47 1.06
C SER A 41 -1.44 -26.97 1.24
N GLN A 42 -0.70 -26.55 2.26
CA GLN A 42 -0.36 -25.15 2.56
C GLN A 42 0.71 -24.57 1.62
N TYR A 43 1.37 -25.38 0.79
CA TYR A 43 2.36 -24.87 -0.15
C TYR A 43 1.71 -24.01 -1.22
N PRO A 44 2.33 -22.89 -1.66
CA PRO A 44 1.73 -21.96 -2.62
C PRO A 44 1.28 -22.64 -3.92
N CYS A 45 2.07 -23.59 -4.41
CA CYS A 45 1.76 -24.34 -5.63
C CYS A 45 0.57 -25.31 -5.46
N GLN A 46 0.33 -25.80 -4.25
CA GLN A 46 -0.82 -26.63 -3.90
C GLN A 46 -2.05 -25.77 -3.63
N GLN A 47 -1.91 -24.62 -2.99
CA GLN A 47 -2.97 -23.62 -2.81
C GLN A 47 -3.52 -23.11 -4.16
N MET A 48 -2.70 -23.06 -5.21
CA MET A 48 -3.15 -22.81 -6.59
C MET A 48 -3.88 -24.00 -7.23
N ALA A 49 -3.40 -25.23 -7.00
CA ALA A 49 -4.00 -26.44 -7.58
C ALA A 49 -5.36 -26.79 -6.95
N ILE A 50 -5.56 -26.50 -5.67
CA ILE A 50 -6.78 -26.80 -4.90
C ILE A 50 -8.05 -26.24 -5.56
N PRO A 51 -8.20 -24.92 -5.81
CA PRO A 51 -9.43 -24.37 -6.36
C PRO A 51 -9.70 -24.89 -7.79
N ILE A 52 -8.67 -25.10 -8.59
CA ILE A 52 -8.78 -25.66 -9.95
C ILE A 52 -9.23 -27.13 -9.88
N ALA A 53 -8.63 -27.93 -9.00
CA ALA A 53 -9.00 -29.33 -8.79
C ALA A 53 -10.40 -29.48 -8.20
N LEU A 54 -10.77 -28.68 -7.19
CA LEU A 54 -12.09 -28.69 -6.57
C LEU A 54 -13.18 -28.21 -7.54
N GLY A 55 -12.91 -27.16 -8.33
CA GLY A 55 -13.81 -26.71 -9.40
C GLY A 55 -14.02 -27.79 -10.46
N TYR A 56 -12.96 -28.50 -10.85
CA TYR A 56 -13.04 -29.62 -11.77
C TYR A 56 -13.85 -30.81 -11.20
N VAL A 57 -13.65 -31.14 -9.92
CA VAL A 57 -14.41 -32.19 -9.22
C VAL A 57 -15.88 -31.80 -9.09
N ALA A 58 -16.18 -30.55 -8.70
CA ALA A 58 -17.55 -30.05 -8.57
C ALA A 58 -18.28 -30.05 -9.91
N PHE A 59 -17.61 -29.63 -10.99
CA PHE A 59 -18.10 -29.71 -12.36
C PHE A 59 -18.53 -31.13 -12.72
N TRP A 60 -17.66 -32.13 -12.54
CA TRP A 60 -18.02 -33.53 -12.83
C TRP A 60 -19.08 -34.09 -11.87
N SER A 61 -19.07 -33.67 -10.60
CA SER A 61 -20.03 -34.14 -9.58
C SER A 61 -21.45 -33.67 -9.89
N ALA A 62 -21.62 -32.42 -10.33
CA ALA A 62 -22.93 -31.87 -10.72
C ALA A 62 -23.50 -32.61 -11.94
N ILE A 63 -22.66 -32.88 -12.94
CA ILE A 63 -23.07 -33.61 -14.15
C ILE A 63 -23.37 -35.08 -13.80
N PHE A 64 -22.55 -35.72 -12.96
CA PHE A 64 -22.77 -37.09 -12.49
C PHE A 64 -24.08 -37.23 -11.70
N TYR A 65 -24.36 -36.27 -10.81
CA TYR A 65 -25.62 -36.20 -10.07
C TYR A 65 -26.83 -36.03 -11.00
N GLY A 66 -26.77 -35.11 -11.96
CA GLY A 66 -27.82 -34.94 -12.98
C GLY A 66 -28.07 -36.20 -13.80
N THR A 67 -27.00 -36.91 -14.16
CA THR A 67 -27.06 -38.16 -14.94
C THR A 67 -27.64 -39.31 -14.12
N LEU A 68 -27.28 -39.43 -12.85
CA LEU A 68 -27.87 -40.40 -11.93
C LEU A 68 -29.37 -40.18 -11.74
N GLN A 69 -29.84 -38.93 -11.69
CA GLN A 69 -31.27 -38.62 -11.59
C GLN A 69 -32.04 -39.04 -12.85
N ILE A 70 -31.46 -38.83 -14.03
CA ILE A 70 -32.03 -39.29 -15.31
C ILE A 70 -32.06 -40.83 -15.37
N LEU A 71 -30.99 -41.50 -14.94
CA LEU A 71 -30.92 -42.96 -14.89
C LEU A 71 -31.92 -43.55 -13.89
N LYS A 72 -32.11 -42.94 -12.72
CA LYS A 72 -33.13 -43.36 -11.72
C LYS A 72 -34.56 -43.28 -12.26
N LYS A 73 -34.85 -42.32 -13.13
CA LYS A 73 -36.17 -42.16 -13.76
C LYS A 73 -36.44 -43.17 -14.88
N THR A 74 -35.41 -43.89 -15.34
CA THR A 74 -35.49 -44.78 -16.50
C THR A 74 -35.55 -46.25 -16.04
N GLN A 75 -36.76 -46.79 -15.80
CA GLN A 75 -36.97 -48.17 -15.35
C GLN A 75 -36.76 -49.23 -16.46
N ARG A 76 -35.56 -49.37 -17.05
CA ARG A 76 -35.27 -50.48 -17.99
C ARG A 76 -33.89 -51.10 -17.79
N LYS A 77 -33.86 -52.43 -17.91
CA LYS A 77 -32.69 -53.31 -17.72
C LYS A 77 -31.49 -52.84 -18.58
N THR A 78 -30.58 -52.24 -17.85
CA THR A 78 -29.22 -51.77 -18.10
C THR A 78 -28.36 -52.68 -18.98
N THR A 79 -27.75 -52.13 -20.05
CA THR A 79 -26.30 -52.17 -20.41
C THR A 79 -26.09 -51.44 -21.75
N ALA A 80 -27.01 -51.57 -22.71
CA ALA A 80 -26.85 -51.06 -24.08
C ALA A 80 -26.95 -49.52 -24.23
N ILE A 81 -27.58 -48.82 -23.27
CA ILE A 81 -27.76 -47.35 -23.32
C ILE A 81 -26.60 -46.62 -22.64
N LEU A 82 -25.79 -47.33 -21.83
CA LEU A 82 -24.71 -46.75 -21.05
C LEU A 82 -23.62 -46.07 -21.92
N PRO A 83 -23.16 -46.64 -23.05
CA PRO A 83 -22.14 -46.00 -23.90
C PRO A 83 -22.69 -44.75 -24.61
N ILE A 84 -23.97 -44.75 -24.97
CA ILE A 84 -24.65 -43.62 -25.60
C ILE A 84 -24.84 -42.51 -24.58
N ALA A 85 -25.26 -42.84 -23.36
CA ALA A 85 -25.35 -41.90 -22.25
C ALA A 85 -23.98 -41.33 -21.87
N LEU A 86 -22.92 -42.15 -21.84
CA LEU A 86 -21.54 -41.71 -21.57
C LEU A 86 -20.99 -40.83 -22.70
N SER A 87 -21.29 -41.15 -23.96
CA SER A 87 -20.88 -40.33 -25.11
C SER A 87 -21.61 -39.00 -25.13
N PHE A 88 -22.91 -38.99 -24.79
CA PHE A 88 -23.69 -37.78 -24.60
C PHE A 88 -23.19 -36.98 -23.39
N PHE A 89 -22.76 -37.65 -22.31
CA PHE A 89 -22.17 -37.05 -21.11
C PHE A 89 -20.84 -36.36 -21.41
N ILE A 90 -19.95 -37.00 -22.17
CA ILE A 90 -18.67 -36.41 -22.62
C ILE A 90 -18.95 -35.24 -23.58
N LEU A 91 -19.84 -35.42 -24.55
CA LEU A 91 -20.17 -34.38 -25.53
C LEU A 91 -20.83 -33.15 -24.89
N VAL A 92 -21.81 -33.36 -24.01
CA VAL A 92 -22.46 -32.28 -23.26
C VAL A 92 -21.49 -31.66 -22.27
N GLY A 93 -20.67 -32.43 -21.56
CA GLY A 93 -19.61 -31.93 -20.68
C GLY A 93 -18.58 -31.06 -21.41
N SER A 94 -18.18 -31.43 -22.63
CA SER A 94 -17.27 -30.62 -23.45
C SER A 94 -17.95 -29.35 -24.02
N ILE A 95 -19.24 -29.41 -24.34
CA ILE A 95 -20.02 -28.24 -24.82
C ILE A 95 -20.35 -27.28 -23.66
N THR A 96 -20.69 -27.80 -22.48
CA THR A 96 -20.98 -27.00 -21.29
C THR A 96 -19.72 -26.47 -20.63
N GLY A 97 -18.59 -27.19 -20.70
CA GLY A 97 -17.26 -26.67 -20.32
C GLY A 97 -16.86 -25.44 -21.15
N PHE A 98 -17.24 -25.40 -22.43
CA PHE A 98 -17.09 -24.22 -23.28
C PHE A 98 -17.99 -23.05 -22.82
N GLY A 99 -19.22 -23.35 -22.38
CA GLY A 99 -20.15 -22.36 -21.80
C GLY A 99 -19.71 -21.82 -20.43
N PHE A 100 -19.19 -22.69 -19.56
CA PHE A 100 -18.70 -22.34 -18.22
C PHE A 100 -17.39 -21.54 -18.30
N ALA A 101 -16.48 -21.92 -19.22
CA ALA A 101 -15.29 -21.14 -19.54
C ALA A 101 -15.65 -19.73 -20.05
N ASN A 102 -16.69 -19.61 -20.89
CA ASN A 102 -17.18 -18.30 -21.33
C ASN A 102 -17.76 -17.50 -20.15
N ILE A 103 -18.60 -18.08 -19.28
CA ILE A 103 -19.17 -17.41 -18.11
C ILE A 103 -18.10 -16.90 -17.13
N ILE A 104 -17.00 -17.65 -16.94
CA ILE A 104 -15.86 -17.21 -16.11
C ILE A 104 -15.05 -16.10 -16.81
N THR A 105 -15.00 -16.08 -18.15
CA THR A 105 -14.31 -15.02 -18.92
C THR A 105 -15.17 -13.81 -19.28
N THR A 106 -16.49 -13.87 -19.10
CA THR A 106 -17.44 -12.78 -19.40
C THR A 106 -18.09 -12.21 -18.13
N GLY A 107 -17.45 -12.35 -16.98
CA GLY A 107 -17.66 -11.37 -15.90
C GLY A 107 -17.33 -9.97 -16.44
N PRO A 108 -17.92 -8.89 -15.88
CA PRO A 108 -17.56 -7.54 -16.30
C PRO A 108 -16.04 -7.41 -16.28
N THR A 109 -15.47 -6.95 -17.40
CA THR A 109 -14.07 -6.53 -17.46
C THR A 109 -13.91 -5.36 -16.51
N TYR A 110 -13.52 -5.64 -15.27
CA TYR A 110 -12.97 -4.63 -14.38
C TYR A 110 -11.62 -4.22 -14.97
N GLU A 111 -11.58 -3.09 -15.65
CA GLU A 111 -10.34 -2.38 -15.93
C GLU A 111 -9.87 -1.81 -14.59
N PRO A 112 -8.66 -2.14 -14.12
CA PRO A 112 -8.13 -1.50 -12.92
C PRO A 112 -8.10 0.01 -13.19
N TRP A 113 -8.66 0.76 -12.26
CA TRP A 113 -8.49 2.21 -12.30
C TRP A 113 -7.00 2.51 -12.11
N ASN A 114 -6.47 3.38 -12.97
CA ASN A 114 -5.15 3.98 -12.81
C ASN A 114 -5.35 5.50 -12.80
N PRO A 115 -4.71 6.21 -11.87
CA PRO A 115 -4.78 7.66 -11.86
C PRO A 115 -4.18 8.25 -13.13
N LEU A 116 -4.78 9.33 -13.60
CA LEU A 116 -4.15 10.17 -14.61
C LEU A 116 -3.06 11.00 -13.91
N PRO A 117 -1.79 10.89 -14.33
CA PRO A 117 -0.73 11.67 -13.73
C PRO A 117 -0.91 13.15 -14.06
N ASN A 118 -0.41 14.00 -13.18
CA ASN A 118 -0.35 15.44 -13.38
C ASN A 118 -1.68 16.13 -13.71
N GLN A 119 -2.72 15.78 -12.95
CA GLN A 119 -4.02 16.45 -12.97
C GLN A 119 -4.29 17.10 -11.61
N PRO A 120 -3.65 18.25 -11.30
CA PRO A 120 -3.78 18.87 -9.99
C PRO A 120 -5.20 19.40 -9.75
N VAL A 121 -5.64 19.28 -8.50
CA VAL A 121 -6.91 19.81 -7.98
C VAL A 121 -6.64 20.49 -6.64
N GLY A 122 -7.26 21.64 -6.40
CA GLY A 122 -7.10 22.41 -5.17
C GLY A 122 -5.95 23.39 -5.22
N GLU A 123 -5.72 24.06 -4.09
CA GLU A 123 -4.70 25.09 -3.92
C GLU A 123 -3.71 24.64 -2.82
N PRO A 124 -2.40 24.68 -3.10
CA PRO A 124 -1.38 24.20 -2.17
C PRO A 124 -1.35 25.00 -0.86
N GLN A 125 -1.18 24.31 0.27
CA GLN A 125 -1.13 24.88 1.63
C GLN A 125 0.24 24.73 2.29
N GLY A 126 0.48 25.41 3.41
CA GLY A 126 1.74 25.34 4.17
C GLY A 126 2.68 26.52 3.94
N LEU A 127 3.67 26.65 4.82
CA LEU A 127 4.78 27.63 4.73
C LEU A 127 5.47 27.58 3.36
N SER A 128 5.78 26.36 2.91
CA SER A 128 6.17 26.05 1.53
C SER A 128 4.95 25.42 0.85
N PRO A 129 4.18 26.17 0.03
CA PRO A 129 2.88 25.71 -0.45
C PRO A 129 2.95 24.35 -1.17
N GLY A 130 2.18 23.38 -0.69
CA GLY A 130 2.04 22.06 -1.30
C GLY A 130 3.28 21.18 -1.14
N ARG A 131 4.23 21.57 -0.28
CA ARG A 131 5.49 20.86 -0.12
C ARG A 131 5.33 19.54 0.60
N VAL A 132 5.83 18.49 -0.03
CA VAL A 132 6.00 17.17 0.59
C VAL A 132 7.47 16.78 0.49
N VAL A 133 8.14 16.74 1.63
CA VAL A 133 9.51 16.24 1.72
C VAL A 133 9.46 14.74 1.98
N TRP A 134 10.17 13.96 1.20
CA TRP A 134 10.38 12.53 1.43
C TRP A 134 11.85 12.31 1.75
N THR A 135 12.15 11.84 2.97
CA THR A 135 13.50 11.41 3.33
C THR A 135 13.57 9.89 3.30
N TRP A 136 14.59 9.35 2.64
CA TRP A 136 14.85 7.93 2.56
C TRP A 136 16.31 7.62 2.88
N ASN A 137 16.55 6.68 3.80
CA ASN A 137 17.88 6.17 4.06
C ASN A 137 17.78 4.66 4.37
N PRO A 138 18.34 3.77 3.54
CA PRO A 138 18.24 2.33 3.72
C PRO A 138 18.87 1.82 5.03
N ASP A 139 19.78 2.60 5.64
CA ASP A 139 20.43 2.25 6.91
C ASP A 139 19.57 2.59 8.15
N ALA A 140 18.37 3.17 7.96
CA ALA A 140 17.48 3.50 9.08
C ALA A 140 16.97 2.26 9.82
N THR A 141 16.81 1.13 9.11
CA THR A 141 16.38 -0.14 9.71
C THR A 141 17.16 -1.31 9.15
N GLU A 142 17.31 -2.36 9.96
CA GLU A 142 17.91 -3.60 9.54
C GLU A 142 16.99 -4.36 8.58
N LYS A 143 17.49 -4.68 7.38
CA LYS A 143 16.76 -5.47 6.39
C LYS A 143 16.28 -6.80 6.99
N GLU A 144 17.18 -7.53 7.65
CA GLU A 144 16.85 -8.79 8.31
C GLU A 144 16.66 -8.59 9.81
N LEU A 145 15.41 -8.58 10.25
CA LEU A 145 15.03 -8.25 11.63
C LEU A 145 15.39 -9.38 12.62
N ASP A 146 15.90 -9.00 13.78
CA ASP A 146 16.02 -9.87 14.96
C ASP A 146 14.89 -9.56 15.97
N GLY A 147 13.91 -10.46 16.07
CA GLY A 147 12.74 -10.29 16.94
C GLY A 147 11.64 -9.42 16.33
N TYR A 148 11.25 -8.36 17.03
CA TYR A 148 10.18 -7.45 16.62
C TYR A 148 10.72 -6.24 15.86
N TRP A 149 9.97 -5.73 14.88
CA TRP A 149 10.41 -4.60 14.03
C TRP A 149 10.76 -3.33 14.81
N TRP A 150 10.09 -3.08 15.95
CA TRP A 150 10.30 -1.93 16.82
C TRP A 150 11.45 -2.13 17.83
N ASN A 151 12.09 -3.29 17.87
CA ASN A 151 13.20 -3.51 18.78
C ASN A 151 14.38 -2.60 18.45
N PRO A 152 15.11 -2.04 19.45
CA PRO A 152 16.19 -1.09 19.21
C PRO A 152 17.32 -1.61 18.29
N GLN A 153 17.66 -2.90 18.34
CA GLN A 153 18.72 -3.45 17.48
C GLN A 153 18.38 -3.46 15.98
N ASN A 154 17.10 -3.29 15.63
CA ASN A 154 16.64 -3.29 14.24
C ASN A 154 16.52 -1.87 13.67
N ASN A 155 16.80 -0.82 14.46
CA ASN A 155 16.53 0.57 14.09
C ASN A 155 17.71 1.45 14.49
N ASP A 156 18.30 2.17 13.53
CA ASP A 156 19.38 3.11 13.81
C ASP A 156 18.80 4.48 14.18
N GLN A 157 18.75 4.77 15.48
CA GLN A 157 18.21 6.02 15.98
C GLN A 157 18.97 7.26 15.45
N ALA A 158 20.28 7.16 15.20
CA ALA A 158 21.05 8.30 14.71
C ALA A 158 20.67 8.62 13.26
N VAL A 159 20.53 7.59 12.42
CA VAL A 159 20.06 7.74 11.04
C VAL A 159 18.64 8.31 11.01
N ILE A 160 17.74 7.81 11.86
CA ILE A 160 16.36 8.31 11.95
C ILE A 160 16.33 9.78 12.42
N ASN A 161 17.21 10.17 13.35
CA ASN A 161 17.35 11.57 13.78
C ASN A 161 17.82 12.47 12.63
N ASP A 162 18.78 12.02 11.82
CA ASP A 162 19.27 12.76 10.66
C ASP A 162 18.17 12.89 9.59
N MET A 163 17.42 11.83 9.32
CA MET A 163 16.25 11.87 8.43
C MET A 163 15.16 12.84 8.91
N MET A 164 14.91 12.92 10.21
CA MET A 164 14.00 13.91 10.81
C MET A 164 14.53 15.34 10.63
N ALA A 165 15.83 15.56 10.86
CA ALA A 165 16.45 16.87 10.71
C ALA A 165 16.41 17.37 9.27
N GLU A 166 16.75 16.52 8.30
CA GLU A 166 16.67 16.85 6.88
C GLU A 166 15.22 17.13 6.45
N GLY A 167 14.26 16.33 6.92
CA GLY A 167 12.84 16.51 6.64
C GLY A 167 12.32 17.88 7.08
N ILE A 168 12.55 18.25 8.33
CA ILE A 168 12.07 19.52 8.92
C ILE A 168 12.75 20.74 8.27
N LYS A 169 14.08 20.71 8.10
CA LYS A 169 14.84 21.79 7.44
C LYS A 169 14.34 22.05 6.02
N ASN A 170 14.19 20.98 5.22
CA ASN A 170 13.75 21.12 3.83
C ASN A 170 12.27 21.49 3.73
N LEU A 171 11.41 21.07 4.68
CA LEU A 171 10.01 21.50 4.70
C LEU A 171 9.90 23.01 4.91
N ALA A 172 10.68 23.55 5.84
CA ALA A 172 10.72 24.99 6.12
C ALA A 172 11.63 25.80 5.18
N ASN A 173 12.40 25.13 4.31
CA ASN A 173 13.40 25.76 3.44
C ASN A 173 14.49 26.54 4.21
N THR A 174 14.99 25.97 5.31
CA THR A 174 16.01 26.58 6.18
C THR A 174 17.17 25.61 6.43
N GLU A 175 18.30 26.13 6.92
CA GLU A 175 19.49 25.31 7.23
C GLU A 175 19.59 24.93 8.71
N SER A 176 18.80 25.57 9.57
CA SER A 176 18.80 25.39 11.03
C SER A 176 17.52 24.71 11.49
N ILE A 177 17.64 23.66 12.32
CA ILE A 177 16.46 22.97 12.88
C ILE A 177 15.61 23.92 13.73
N SER A 178 16.24 24.78 14.54
CA SER A 178 15.50 25.74 15.38
C SER A 178 14.76 26.79 14.54
N GLU A 179 15.38 27.30 13.48
CA GLU A 179 14.74 28.25 12.56
C GLU A 179 13.58 27.59 11.82
N ALA A 180 13.78 26.33 11.36
CA ALA A 180 12.73 25.56 10.71
C ALA A 180 11.48 25.44 11.58
N TRP A 181 11.63 25.04 12.85
CA TRP A 181 10.50 24.92 13.77
C TRP A 181 9.82 26.26 14.04
N ASN A 182 10.59 27.33 14.23
CA ASN A 182 10.04 28.67 14.44
C ASN A 182 9.12 29.07 13.28
N GLU A 183 9.58 28.91 12.03
CA GLU A 183 8.79 29.23 10.83
C GLU A 183 7.54 28.35 10.70
N LEU A 184 7.63 27.05 11.03
CA LEU A 184 6.48 26.14 10.99
C LEU A 184 5.38 26.56 11.98
N PHE A 185 5.72 26.92 13.21
CA PHE A 185 4.77 27.42 14.22
C PHE A 185 4.21 28.79 13.83
N SER A 186 5.09 29.72 13.43
CA SER A 186 4.72 31.06 12.97
C SER A 186 3.69 31.02 11.85
N TYR A 187 3.85 30.12 10.88
CA TYR A 187 2.88 29.95 9.79
C TYR A 187 1.48 29.57 10.28
N VAL A 188 1.38 28.62 11.21
CA VAL A 188 0.08 28.17 11.75
C VAL A 188 -0.58 29.31 12.54
N ASN A 189 0.19 30.02 13.35
CA ASN A 189 -0.31 31.14 14.14
C ASN A 189 -0.82 32.28 13.24
N GLU A 190 -0.07 32.65 12.20
CA GLU A 190 -0.49 33.64 11.21
C GLU A 190 -1.75 33.20 10.45
N LYS A 191 -1.81 31.93 10.01
CA LYS A 191 -2.97 31.37 9.31
C LYS A 191 -4.24 31.40 10.17
N ASN A 192 -4.12 31.18 11.47
CA ASN A 192 -5.24 31.16 12.40
C ASN A 192 -5.60 32.56 12.95
N ASN A 193 -5.24 33.62 12.22
CA ASN A 193 -5.46 35.02 12.57
C ASN A 193 -4.88 35.42 13.94
N GLN A 194 -3.86 34.70 14.40
CA GLN A 194 -3.04 35.12 15.54
C GLN A 194 -1.88 35.98 15.04
N GLU A 195 -1.13 36.58 15.97
CA GLU A 195 0.09 37.27 15.58
C GLU A 195 1.10 36.25 15.01
N ASN A 196 1.87 36.63 13.99
CA ASN A 196 2.99 35.82 13.50
C ASN A 196 4.03 35.73 14.64
N GLN A 197 3.92 34.66 15.41
CA GLN A 197 4.70 34.39 16.60
C GLN A 197 5.16 32.94 16.56
N GLU A 198 6.39 32.74 16.99
CA GLU A 198 6.99 31.43 17.22
C GLU A 198 6.28 30.73 18.40
N TYR A 199 6.61 29.46 18.64
CA TYR A 199 6.21 28.74 19.85
C TYR A 199 6.49 29.56 21.12
N GLN A 200 5.52 29.61 22.02
CA GLN A 200 5.66 30.22 23.34
C GLN A 200 5.68 29.16 24.44
N SER A 201 6.59 29.29 25.40
CA SER A 201 6.67 28.38 26.55
C SER A 201 5.34 28.29 27.30
N GLY A 202 4.91 27.05 27.59
CA GLY A 202 3.61 26.74 28.19
C GLY A 202 2.51 26.44 27.16
N GLU A 203 2.76 26.60 25.87
CA GLU A 203 1.86 26.10 24.83
C GLU A 203 1.97 24.57 24.72
N HIS A 204 0.81 23.92 24.65
CA HIS A 204 0.72 22.46 24.61
C HIS A 204 0.76 21.93 23.18
N ILE A 205 1.46 20.81 22.97
CA ILE A 205 1.57 20.10 21.69
C ILE A 205 1.00 18.69 21.83
N ALA A 206 -0.06 18.39 21.10
CA ALA A 206 -0.63 17.05 21.01
C ALA A 206 -0.07 16.28 19.80
N ILE A 207 0.45 15.08 20.01
CA ILE A 207 1.02 14.21 18.98
C ILE A 207 0.10 13.01 18.77
N LYS A 208 -0.61 12.97 17.64
CA LYS A 208 -1.49 11.85 17.27
C LYS A 208 -0.68 10.74 16.63
N VAL A 209 -0.55 9.60 17.31
CA VAL A 209 0.12 8.40 16.79
C VAL A 209 -0.88 7.35 16.32
N ASN A 210 -0.53 6.51 15.34
CA ASN A 210 -1.40 5.43 14.88
C ASN A 210 -1.14 4.12 15.63
N LEU A 211 -2.03 3.72 16.55
CA LEU A 211 -1.91 2.46 17.31
C LEU A 211 -3.03 1.47 16.97
N ASN A 212 -3.53 1.52 15.73
CA ASN A 212 -4.76 0.86 15.35
C ASN A 212 -4.80 -0.65 15.64
N ASN A 213 -3.67 -1.38 15.62
CA ASN A 213 -3.67 -2.82 15.86
C ASN A 213 -3.43 -3.20 17.33
N CYS A 214 -3.18 -2.21 18.19
CA CYS A 214 -3.03 -2.37 19.65
C CYS A 214 -4.37 -2.61 20.35
N TRP A 215 -5.29 -3.37 19.75
CA TRP A 215 -6.57 -3.75 20.35
C TRP A 215 -6.97 -5.13 19.86
N ASN A 216 -7.25 -6.06 20.78
CA ASN A 216 -7.84 -7.33 20.41
C ASN A 216 -8.87 -7.81 21.43
N PRO A 217 -10.18 -7.73 21.12
CA PRO A 217 -11.22 -8.18 22.03
C PRO A 217 -11.30 -9.71 22.17
N PHE A 218 -10.48 -10.47 21.43
CA PHE A 218 -10.49 -11.94 21.41
C PHE A 218 -9.29 -12.59 22.09
N ASP A 219 -8.35 -11.81 22.62
CA ASP A 219 -7.24 -12.33 23.42
C ASP A 219 -7.49 -12.12 24.92
N PHE A 220 -7.04 -13.06 25.75
CA PHE A 220 -7.09 -12.94 27.21
C PHE A 220 -5.84 -12.24 27.77
N THR A 221 -4.98 -11.72 26.89
CA THR A 221 -3.81 -10.91 27.24
C THR A 221 -4.22 -9.47 27.54
N ASP A 222 -3.57 -8.89 28.54
CA ASP A 222 -3.59 -7.46 28.82
C ASP A 222 -3.12 -6.67 27.58
N ASP A 223 -4.00 -5.83 27.00
CA ASP A 223 -3.71 -5.10 25.76
C ASP A 223 -2.44 -4.24 25.88
N TYR A 224 -2.11 -3.77 27.08
CA TYR A 224 -0.89 -3.00 27.35
C TYR A 224 0.39 -3.82 27.23
N LYS A 225 0.33 -5.12 27.55
CA LYS A 225 1.49 -6.04 27.57
C LYS A 225 1.62 -6.86 26.30
N ARG A 226 0.66 -6.71 25.37
CA ARG A 226 0.67 -7.43 24.11
C ARG A 226 1.85 -6.96 23.27
N VAL A 227 2.59 -7.93 22.73
CA VAL A 227 3.72 -7.71 21.82
C VAL A 227 3.50 -8.51 20.56
N ASP A 228 3.63 -7.85 19.40
CA ASP A 228 3.51 -8.49 18.10
C ASP A 228 4.31 -7.73 17.04
N ASN A 229 4.21 -8.20 15.80
CA ASN A 229 4.81 -7.62 14.60
C ASN A 229 3.77 -6.94 13.71
N GLU A 230 2.62 -6.54 14.25
CA GLU A 230 1.63 -5.75 13.54
C GLU A 230 2.12 -4.29 13.45
N ARG A 231 1.86 -3.63 12.32
CA ARG A 231 2.37 -2.28 12.03
C ARG A 231 1.52 -1.19 12.67
N ASP A 232 2.12 -0.55 13.66
CA ASP A 232 1.63 0.64 14.39
C ASP A 232 2.74 1.71 14.43
N ALA A 233 2.54 2.84 15.09
CA ALA A 233 3.50 3.95 15.16
C ALA A 233 4.87 3.51 15.68
N HIS A 234 5.94 4.03 15.07
CA HIS A 234 7.31 3.65 15.39
C HIS A 234 7.89 4.50 16.54
N PRO A 235 8.34 3.91 17.67
CA PRO A 235 8.84 4.67 18.82
C PRO A 235 10.10 5.49 18.51
N ALA A 236 11.02 4.98 17.69
CA ALA A 236 12.21 5.74 17.27
C ALA A 236 11.89 7.02 16.46
N VAL A 237 10.80 7.03 15.70
CA VAL A 237 10.34 8.22 14.96
C VAL A 237 9.79 9.27 15.93
N VAL A 238 9.06 8.82 16.94
CA VAL A 238 8.55 9.69 18.01
C VAL A 238 9.71 10.25 18.85
N ASN A 239 10.70 9.43 19.21
CA ASN A 239 11.91 9.91 19.91
C ASN A 239 12.71 10.92 19.07
N ALA A 240 12.83 10.71 17.76
CA ALA A 240 13.48 11.68 16.87
C ALA A 240 12.74 13.03 16.84
N LEU A 241 11.40 13.01 16.82
CA LEU A 241 10.58 14.21 16.89
C LEU A 241 10.73 14.91 18.25
N LEU A 242 10.58 14.18 19.36
CA LEU A 242 10.72 14.71 20.72
C LEU A 242 12.12 15.28 20.96
N THR A 243 13.16 14.65 20.42
CA THR A 243 14.53 15.16 20.48
C THR A 243 14.63 16.58 19.90
N GLN A 244 13.90 16.87 18.82
CA GLN A 244 13.90 18.23 18.26
C GLN A 244 13.01 19.19 19.07
N LEU A 245 11.78 18.79 19.41
CA LEU A 245 10.86 19.65 20.17
C LEU A 245 11.46 20.05 21.52
N VAL A 246 12.02 19.10 22.27
CA VAL A 246 12.58 19.37 23.59
C VAL A 246 13.94 20.06 23.49
N ASN A 247 14.88 19.55 22.67
CA ASN A 247 16.26 20.04 22.71
C ASN A 247 16.56 21.21 21.76
N GLN A 248 15.75 21.41 20.70
CA GLN A 248 15.97 22.47 19.70
C GLN A 248 14.94 23.58 19.81
N VAL A 249 13.67 23.25 20.05
CA VAL A 249 12.60 24.25 20.23
C VAL A 249 12.52 24.70 21.69
N GLY A 250 12.85 23.82 22.64
CA GLY A 250 12.77 24.12 24.08
C GLY A 250 11.38 23.94 24.66
N VAL A 251 10.55 23.07 24.07
CA VAL A 251 9.25 22.68 24.62
C VAL A 251 9.49 21.88 25.89
N ASP A 252 8.87 22.28 26.99
CA ASP A 252 8.91 21.50 28.22
C ASP A 252 8.21 20.15 28.00
N GLU A 253 8.84 19.04 28.37
CA GLU A 253 8.30 17.68 28.14
C GLU A 253 6.85 17.53 28.65
N GLN A 254 6.53 18.15 29.79
CA GLN A 254 5.20 18.15 30.41
C GLN A 254 4.10 18.87 29.60
N ASP A 255 4.48 19.67 28.60
CA ASP A 255 3.55 20.35 27.70
C ASP A 255 3.31 19.54 26.42
N ILE A 256 3.99 18.39 26.26
CA ILE A 256 3.81 17.46 25.16
C ILE A 256 2.88 16.32 25.58
N ILE A 257 1.93 15.99 24.71
CA ILE A 257 0.94 14.93 24.92
C ILE A 257 0.97 13.97 23.73
N ILE A 258 1.42 12.74 23.91
CA ILE A 258 1.28 11.67 22.91
C ILE A 258 -0.05 10.97 23.11
N TYR A 259 -0.85 10.82 22.06
CA TYR A 259 -2.19 10.26 22.20
C TYR A 259 -2.69 9.37 21.07
N ASP A 260 -3.55 8.42 21.44
CA ASP A 260 -4.55 7.78 20.59
C ASP A 260 -5.78 7.48 21.45
N VAL A 261 -6.87 8.25 21.29
CA VAL A 261 -8.07 8.12 22.15
C VAL A 261 -8.89 6.86 21.83
N SER A 262 -8.55 6.13 20.78
CA SER A 262 -9.27 4.93 20.35
C SER A 262 -8.60 3.62 20.73
N ARG A 263 -7.36 3.66 21.20
CA ARG A 263 -6.51 2.48 21.46
C ARG A 263 -5.75 2.65 22.78
N PRO A 264 -5.32 1.56 23.43
CA PRO A 264 -4.32 1.63 24.50
C PRO A 264 -2.94 1.91 23.92
N ILE A 265 -2.09 2.58 24.71
CA ILE A 265 -0.66 2.77 24.39
C ILE A 265 0.17 1.64 25.02
N PRO A 266 0.63 0.64 24.24
CA PRO A 266 1.28 -0.57 24.78
C PRO A 266 2.68 -0.30 25.32
N ASP A 267 3.17 -1.18 26.20
CA ASP A 267 4.47 -1.08 26.87
C ASP A 267 5.63 -1.00 25.87
N TRP A 268 5.57 -1.78 24.78
CA TRP A 268 6.64 -1.78 23.76
C TRP A 268 6.81 -0.44 23.03
N PHE A 269 5.76 0.40 23.00
CA PHE A 269 5.83 1.75 22.46
C PHE A 269 6.13 2.77 23.57
N TYR A 270 5.47 2.63 24.73
CA TYR A 270 5.62 3.55 25.85
C TYR A 270 7.02 3.51 26.46
N ASP A 271 7.56 2.33 26.77
CA ASP A 271 8.81 2.18 27.52
C ASP A 271 10.01 2.85 26.81
N PRO A 272 10.24 2.66 25.48
CA PRO A 272 11.33 3.35 24.80
C PRO A 272 11.19 4.87 24.82
N VAL A 273 9.97 5.39 24.65
CA VAL A 273 9.74 6.85 24.63
C VAL A 273 9.88 7.44 26.03
N TYR A 274 9.25 6.83 27.03
CA TYR A 274 9.33 7.23 28.43
C TYR A 274 10.76 7.19 28.97
N SER A 275 11.58 6.23 28.52
CA SER A 275 12.96 6.10 28.98
C SER A 275 13.85 7.30 28.59
N GLU A 276 13.54 7.95 27.47
CA GLU A 276 14.25 9.14 26.98
C GLU A 276 13.59 10.45 27.43
N PHE A 277 12.25 10.49 27.45
CA PHE A 277 11.44 11.68 27.75
C PHE A 277 10.40 11.38 28.85
N PRO A 278 10.82 11.24 30.11
CA PRO A 278 9.99 10.69 31.19
C PRO A 278 8.86 11.62 31.65
N ASN A 279 8.87 12.91 31.28
CA ASN A 279 7.83 13.85 31.68
C ASN A 279 6.81 14.12 30.57
N VAL A 280 6.93 13.48 29.39
CA VAL A 280 5.92 13.53 28.35
C VAL A 280 4.65 12.81 28.81
N ASN A 281 3.50 13.40 28.51
CA ASN A 281 2.21 12.82 28.88
C ASN A 281 1.74 11.82 27.82
N PHE A 282 1.17 10.71 28.26
CA PHE A 282 0.56 9.71 27.38
C PHE A 282 -0.93 9.62 27.69
N VAL A 283 -1.77 9.79 26.67
CA VAL A 283 -3.23 9.78 26.79
C VAL A 283 -3.82 8.74 25.84
N ASP A 284 -4.58 7.79 26.39
CA ASP A 284 -5.14 6.68 25.62
C ASP A 284 -6.61 6.43 25.95
N ALA A 285 -7.23 5.44 25.29
CA ALA A 285 -8.65 5.15 25.45
C ALA A 285 -9.08 4.72 26.87
N TYR A 286 -8.18 4.12 27.65
CA TYR A 286 -8.54 3.34 28.85
C TYR A 286 -7.84 3.78 30.13
N GLY A 287 -6.67 4.43 30.07
CA GLY A 287 -5.84 4.79 31.22
C GLY A 287 -5.52 3.60 32.12
N GLY A 288 -5.35 2.41 31.53
CA GLY A 288 -5.31 1.13 32.23
C GLY A 288 -3.92 0.68 32.68
N ALA A 289 -2.86 1.42 32.35
CA ALA A 289 -1.49 1.13 32.74
C ALA A 289 -0.78 2.35 33.34
N ASP A 290 0.22 2.09 34.18
CA ASP A 290 1.03 3.15 34.80
C ASP A 290 1.65 4.06 33.72
N GLY A 291 1.56 5.37 33.96
CA GLY A 291 2.06 6.39 33.04
C GLY A 291 1.13 6.76 31.88
N ARG A 292 -0.04 6.12 31.73
CA ARG A 292 -1.04 6.46 30.71
C ARG A 292 -2.32 6.99 31.36
N ALA A 293 -2.71 8.20 30.99
CA ALA A 293 -3.98 8.78 31.41
C ALA A 293 -5.11 8.35 30.46
N GLN A 294 -6.31 8.18 31.00
CA GLN A 294 -7.50 7.99 30.17
C GLN A 294 -7.91 9.32 29.55
N ALA A 295 -8.21 9.33 28.26
CA ALA A 295 -8.75 10.49 27.57
C ALA A 295 -10.05 10.98 28.21
N ALA A 296 -10.09 12.27 28.57
CA ALA A 296 -11.27 12.91 29.14
C ALA A 296 -12.04 13.71 28.08
N PRO A 297 -13.39 13.64 28.07
CA PRO A 297 -14.21 14.39 27.13
C PRO A 297 -14.14 15.91 27.40
N SER A 298 -14.14 16.70 26.34
CA SER A 298 -14.36 18.15 26.40
C SER A 298 -15.83 18.51 26.10
N GLU A 299 -16.16 19.80 26.08
CA GLU A 299 -17.45 20.29 25.59
C GLU A 299 -17.49 20.45 24.05
N ALA A 300 -16.33 20.46 23.39
CA ALA A 300 -16.24 20.63 21.94
C ALA A 300 -16.65 19.35 21.20
N LYS A 301 -17.20 19.54 20.00
CA LYS A 301 -17.74 18.46 19.17
C LYS A 301 -17.38 18.66 17.71
N ILE A 302 -17.29 17.55 17.01
CA ILE A 302 -17.29 17.50 15.55
C ILE A 302 -18.65 16.99 15.04
N TYR A 303 -19.19 17.68 14.05
CA TYR A 303 -20.43 17.36 13.35
C TYR A 303 -20.12 16.90 11.93
N PHE A 304 -19.93 15.59 11.75
CA PHE A 304 -19.67 15.01 10.44
C PHE A 304 -20.83 15.23 9.46
N ALA A 305 -20.54 15.58 8.21
CA ALA A 305 -21.52 15.94 7.18
C ALA A 305 -22.63 14.87 6.97
N GLU A 306 -22.28 13.58 6.94
CA GLU A 306 -23.25 12.47 6.87
C GLU A 306 -23.05 11.43 8.00
N GLY A 307 -22.34 11.82 9.06
CA GLY A 307 -21.92 10.93 10.14
C GLY A 307 -22.52 11.27 11.50
N PRO A 308 -22.16 10.49 12.54
CA PRO A 308 -22.61 10.76 13.89
C PRO A 308 -21.81 11.90 14.54
N THR A 309 -22.43 12.75 15.35
CA THR A 309 -21.71 13.75 16.16
C THR A 309 -20.76 13.07 17.16
N ARG A 310 -19.57 13.64 17.34
CA ARG A 310 -18.56 13.12 18.27
C ARG A 310 -18.01 14.18 19.20
N THR A 311 -17.64 13.78 20.42
CA THR A 311 -17.00 14.65 21.41
C THR A 311 -15.48 14.61 21.26
N LEU A 312 -14.86 15.78 21.19
CA LEU A 312 -13.40 15.90 21.14
C LEU A 312 -12.79 15.73 22.55
N PRO A 313 -11.60 15.14 22.66
CA PRO A 313 -10.92 14.98 23.95
C PRO A 313 -10.27 16.29 24.40
N THR A 314 -10.19 16.48 25.71
CA THR A 314 -9.53 17.64 26.36
C THR A 314 -8.08 17.83 25.90
N CYS A 315 -7.30 16.75 25.77
CA CYS A 315 -5.92 16.83 25.32
C CYS A 315 -5.75 17.43 23.92
N VAL A 316 -6.79 17.42 23.08
CA VAL A 316 -6.78 18.02 21.73
C VAL A 316 -7.26 19.45 21.78
N VAL A 317 -8.40 19.69 22.46
CA VAL A 317 -9.01 21.02 22.56
C VAL A 317 -8.15 22.00 23.34
N GLU A 318 -7.47 21.55 24.40
CA GLU A 318 -6.61 22.38 25.23
C GLU A 318 -5.20 22.57 24.65
N SER A 319 -4.83 21.80 23.61
CA SER A 319 -3.54 21.96 22.94
C SER A 319 -3.54 23.14 21.98
N SER A 320 -2.42 23.86 21.91
CA SER A 320 -2.22 24.93 20.91
C SER A 320 -1.93 24.34 19.54
N TYR A 321 -1.17 23.24 19.49
CA TYR A 321 -0.71 22.62 18.25
C TYR A 321 -0.96 21.11 18.23
N ILE A 322 -1.13 20.58 17.03
CA ILE A 322 -1.21 19.14 16.76
C ILE A 322 -0.10 18.72 15.79
N ILE A 323 0.53 17.59 16.06
CA ILE A 323 1.38 16.87 15.11
C ILE A 323 0.71 15.54 14.79
N ASN A 324 0.40 15.31 13.53
CA ASN A 324 -0.26 14.09 13.06
C ASN A 324 0.76 13.11 12.49
N ILE A 325 0.90 11.92 13.09
CA ILE A 325 1.84 10.88 12.66
C ILE A 325 1.08 9.68 12.06
N PRO A 326 0.68 9.74 10.77
CA PRO A 326 0.13 8.58 10.08
C PRO A 326 1.21 7.55 9.73
N ILE A 327 0.78 6.36 9.29
CA ILE A 327 1.65 5.27 8.87
C ILE A 327 1.43 4.92 7.39
N LEU A 328 2.46 4.53 6.65
CA LEU A 328 2.35 4.15 5.24
C LEU A 328 1.65 2.79 5.07
N LYS A 329 0.32 2.78 4.91
CA LYS A 329 -0.49 1.56 5.09
C LYS A 329 -1.71 1.47 4.16
N GLN A 330 -1.87 0.32 3.51
CA GLN A 330 -3.12 -0.10 2.87
C GLN A 330 -4.06 -0.82 3.85
N HIS A 331 -5.36 -0.67 3.60
CA HIS A 331 -6.42 -1.29 4.39
C HIS A 331 -7.24 -2.28 3.53
N PRO A 332 -7.32 -3.58 3.91
CA PRO A 332 -7.91 -4.61 3.05
C PRO A 332 -9.44 -4.57 3.02
N ILE A 333 -10.07 -4.07 4.08
CA ILE A 333 -11.53 -3.95 4.13
C ILE A 333 -11.90 -2.75 3.24
N ASN A 334 -12.64 -3.03 2.15
CA ASN A 334 -13.02 -2.06 1.13
C ASN A 334 -11.84 -1.36 0.43
N HIS A 335 -10.65 -1.98 0.45
CA HIS A 335 -9.45 -1.60 -0.32
C HIS A 335 -9.00 -0.13 -0.15
N GLY A 336 -9.08 0.42 1.06
CA GLY A 336 -8.67 1.80 1.34
C GLY A 336 -7.19 1.98 1.66
N VAL A 337 -6.84 3.20 2.09
CA VAL A 337 -5.55 3.53 2.70
C VAL A 337 -5.74 4.01 4.15
N THR A 338 -4.71 3.91 4.96
CA THR A 338 -4.65 4.42 6.34
C THR A 338 -3.55 5.48 6.40
N LEU A 339 -3.85 6.70 5.99
CA LEU A 339 -2.92 7.84 5.95
C LEU A 339 -3.34 8.93 6.96
N SER A 340 -2.96 10.20 6.75
CA SER A 340 -3.16 11.29 7.72
C SER A 340 -4.63 11.50 8.08
N GLY A 341 -5.54 11.53 7.11
CA GLY A 341 -6.97 11.75 7.37
C GLY A 341 -7.60 10.62 8.20
N LYS A 342 -7.22 9.37 7.92
CA LYS A 342 -7.73 8.21 8.69
C LYS A 342 -7.07 8.09 10.06
N ASN A 343 -5.84 8.58 10.24
CA ASN A 343 -5.18 8.56 11.55
C ASN A 343 -5.95 9.38 12.61
N MET A 344 -6.63 10.45 12.17
CA MET A 344 -7.48 11.28 13.02
C MET A 344 -8.76 10.59 13.53
N PHE A 345 -9.03 9.34 13.13
CA PHE A 345 -10.14 8.58 13.69
C PHE A 345 -9.94 8.24 15.17
N GLY A 346 -8.71 8.38 15.69
CA GLY A 346 -8.42 8.28 17.13
C GLY A 346 -8.49 9.62 17.88
N THR A 347 -9.22 10.61 17.37
CA THR A 347 -9.31 12.00 17.90
C THR A 347 -10.72 12.34 18.42
N PHE A 348 -11.48 11.34 18.89
CA PHE A 348 -12.77 11.56 19.56
C PHE A 348 -13.08 10.45 20.57
N ILE A 349 -13.97 10.74 21.52
CA ILE A 349 -14.24 9.91 22.70
C ILE A 349 -15.04 8.65 22.36
N GLU A 350 -16.02 8.75 21.46
CA GLU A 350 -16.90 7.64 21.15
C GLU A 350 -16.24 6.57 20.25
N PRO A 351 -16.75 5.33 20.23
CA PRO A 351 -16.17 4.26 19.42
C PRO A 351 -16.07 4.58 17.93
N VAL A 352 -14.88 4.38 17.37
CA VAL A 352 -14.59 4.55 15.92
C VAL A 352 -15.48 3.69 15.03
N ALA A 353 -15.91 2.52 15.51
CA ALA A 353 -16.74 1.58 14.76
C ALA A 353 -18.05 2.21 14.25
N ASP A 354 -18.59 3.18 14.97
CA ASP A 354 -19.81 3.88 14.59
C ASP A 354 -19.61 4.87 13.43
N LEU A 355 -18.37 5.29 13.16
CA LEU A 355 -18.01 6.14 12.01
C LEU A 355 -17.78 5.30 10.74
N HIS A 356 -17.58 3.99 10.87
CA HIS A 356 -17.27 3.12 9.72
C HIS A 356 -18.30 3.20 8.58
N PRO A 357 -19.63 3.18 8.83
CA PRO A 357 -20.60 3.30 7.72
C PRO A 357 -20.42 4.59 6.91
N TYR A 358 -20.07 5.70 7.56
CA TYR A 358 -19.81 6.97 6.88
C TYR A 358 -18.48 6.92 6.11
N HIS A 359 -17.41 6.38 6.71
CA HIS A 359 -16.16 6.15 5.97
C HIS A 359 -16.40 5.29 4.73
N GLU A 360 -17.12 4.17 4.85
CA GLU A 360 -17.38 3.27 3.71
C GLU A 360 -18.19 3.98 2.61
N SER A 361 -19.18 4.80 3.00
CA SER A 361 -19.91 5.67 2.06
C SER A 361 -19.00 6.68 1.38
N GLY A 362 -18.08 7.30 2.12
CA GLY A 362 -17.11 8.27 1.61
C GLY A 362 -16.06 7.67 0.67
N GLN A 363 -16.00 6.35 0.53
CA GLN A 363 -15.20 5.68 -0.50
C GLN A 363 -15.90 5.59 -1.86
N PHE A 364 -17.11 6.13 -2.00
CA PHE A 364 -17.77 6.31 -3.30
C PHE A 364 -17.56 7.74 -3.78
N MET A 365 -17.00 7.90 -4.99
CA MET A 365 -16.72 9.22 -5.55
C MET A 365 -17.96 10.12 -5.54
N GLY A 366 -17.81 11.31 -4.95
CA GLY A 366 -18.87 12.31 -4.82
C GLY A 366 -19.71 12.25 -3.54
N ASN A 367 -19.65 11.17 -2.76
CA ASN A 367 -20.22 11.15 -1.41
C ASN A 367 -19.29 11.87 -0.44
N ALA A 368 -19.82 12.54 0.58
CA ALA A 368 -18.99 13.17 1.61
C ALA A 368 -18.09 12.15 2.32
N ALA A 369 -16.93 12.58 2.79
CA ALA A 369 -15.94 11.71 3.44
C ALA A 369 -15.47 12.29 4.79
N PRO A 370 -15.48 11.48 5.88
CA PRO A 370 -15.16 11.96 7.23
C PRO A 370 -13.77 12.56 7.40
N GLN A 371 -12.81 12.14 6.57
CA GLN A 371 -11.46 12.68 6.58
C GLN A 371 -11.45 14.18 6.23
N THR A 372 -12.34 14.62 5.33
CA THR A 372 -12.47 16.03 4.96
C THR A 372 -13.04 16.85 6.12
N ASP A 373 -14.04 16.34 6.85
CA ASP A 373 -14.54 16.98 8.09
C ASP A 373 -13.39 17.17 9.10
N LEU A 374 -12.55 16.15 9.28
CA LEU A 374 -11.43 16.19 10.23
C LEU A 374 -10.33 17.18 9.84
N PHE A 375 -10.02 17.29 8.54
CA PHE A 375 -9.08 18.30 8.05
C PHE A 375 -9.63 19.73 8.10
N ALA A 376 -10.95 19.88 8.01
CA ALA A 376 -11.61 21.17 8.06
C ALA A 376 -11.76 21.71 9.49
N HIS A 377 -11.86 20.82 10.48
CA HIS A 377 -12.24 21.19 11.83
C HIS A 377 -11.23 22.12 12.53
N GLU A 378 -11.70 23.17 13.20
CA GLU A 378 -10.86 24.19 13.86
C GLU A 378 -9.92 23.59 14.92
N GLU A 379 -10.46 22.79 15.84
CA GLU A 379 -9.71 22.09 16.89
C GLU A 379 -8.78 20.96 16.40
N ILE A 380 -8.81 20.61 15.10
CA ILE A 380 -8.02 19.47 14.57
C ILE A 380 -7.15 19.94 13.41
N GLY A 381 -7.75 20.22 12.26
CA GLY A 381 -7.04 20.58 11.03
C GLY A 381 -6.32 21.91 11.16
N GLN A 382 -6.98 22.95 11.69
CA GLN A 382 -6.37 24.28 11.81
C GLN A 382 -5.23 24.33 12.84
N LYS A 383 -5.27 23.49 13.89
CA LYS A 383 -4.19 23.35 14.87
C LYS A 383 -3.03 22.48 14.40
N THR A 384 -3.17 21.74 13.29
CA THR A 384 -2.12 20.80 12.87
C THR A 384 -0.93 21.53 12.24
N VAL A 385 0.22 21.51 12.92
CA VAL A 385 1.46 22.15 12.48
C VAL A 385 2.31 21.27 11.57
N LEU A 386 2.19 19.96 11.71
CA LEU A 386 2.98 19.00 10.94
C LEU A 386 2.21 17.70 10.71
N PHE A 387 2.20 17.26 9.47
CA PHE A 387 1.90 15.88 9.09
C PHE A 387 3.22 15.15 8.86
N LEU A 388 3.50 14.15 9.69
CA LEU A 388 4.71 13.35 9.70
C LEU A 388 4.38 11.89 9.33
N GLY A 389 4.48 11.54 8.06
CA GLY A 389 4.24 10.18 7.59
C GLY A 389 5.35 9.22 8.01
N ASP A 390 5.04 8.29 8.92
CA ASP A 390 5.91 7.20 9.32
C ASP A 390 5.85 6.05 8.28
N GLY A 391 6.85 6.03 7.42
CA GLY A 391 7.06 5.02 6.39
C GLY A 391 8.33 4.20 6.58
N LEU A 392 8.87 4.07 7.80
CA LEU A 392 10.04 3.19 8.02
C LEU A 392 9.69 1.75 7.64
N PHE A 393 8.51 1.30 8.07
CA PHE A 393 7.88 0.07 7.62
C PHE A 393 6.51 0.36 7.00
N ALA A 394 6.23 -0.24 5.84
CA ALA A 394 4.95 -0.09 5.16
C ALA A 394 4.09 -1.37 5.23
N THR A 395 2.79 -1.24 4.98
CA THR A 395 1.85 -2.38 4.92
C THR A 395 1.06 -2.34 3.62
N LEU A 396 1.11 -3.44 2.85
CA LEU A 396 0.47 -3.50 1.54
C LEU A 396 -0.84 -4.30 1.53
N ARG A 397 -1.05 -5.28 2.41
CA ARG A 397 -2.04 -6.35 2.13
C ARG A 397 -3.17 -6.50 3.13
N ASP A 398 -2.92 -6.34 4.41
CA ASP A 398 -3.81 -6.88 5.44
C ASP A 398 -3.91 -5.99 6.68
N HIS A 399 -3.70 -4.68 6.53
CA HIS A 399 -3.69 -3.67 7.59
C HIS A 399 -2.83 -4.01 8.81
N ARG A 400 -1.91 -4.98 8.75
CA ARG A 400 -1.12 -5.40 9.92
C ARG A 400 0.31 -5.75 9.54
N THR A 401 0.51 -6.47 8.44
CA THR A 401 1.78 -7.09 8.12
C THR A 401 2.73 -6.12 7.43
N ILE A 402 3.86 -5.85 8.09
CA ILE A 402 4.98 -5.11 7.48
C ILE A 402 5.43 -5.82 6.19
N THR A 403 5.77 -5.03 5.17
CA THR A 403 6.15 -5.55 3.85
C THR A 403 7.31 -4.76 3.27
N ARG A 404 8.27 -5.47 2.69
CA ARG A 404 9.35 -4.89 1.88
C ARG A 404 8.84 -4.45 0.52
N PHE A 405 9.32 -3.31 0.04
CA PHE A 405 8.98 -2.79 -1.27
C PHE A 405 9.98 -3.28 -2.31
N GLN A 406 9.48 -3.63 -3.49
CA GLN A 406 10.28 -4.06 -4.62
C GLN A 406 10.65 -2.90 -5.53
N MET A 407 9.83 -1.85 -5.59
CA MET A 407 10.12 -0.68 -6.41
C MET A 407 11.45 -0.02 -6.01
N TYR A 408 12.14 0.53 -6.99
CA TYR A 408 13.32 1.37 -6.73
C TYR A 408 12.90 2.60 -5.89
N PRO A 409 13.68 2.99 -4.87
CA PRO A 409 15.03 2.53 -4.51
C PRO A 409 15.08 1.39 -3.48
N PHE A 410 13.93 0.89 -3.03
CA PHE A 410 13.85 -0.07 -1.92
C PHE A 410 14.42 -1.44 -2.27
N ASN A 411 14.25 -1.92 -3.51
CA ASN A 411 14.94 -3.12 -4.02
C ASN A 411 14.85 -4.35 -3.08
N ASP A 412 13.63 -4.74 -2.71
CA ASP A 412 13.36 -5.80 -1.72
C ASP A 412 13.87 -5.46 -0.31
N ASP A 413 13.66 -4.22 0.12
CA ASP A 413 13.97 -3.76 1.47
C ASP A 413 12.76 -3.07 2.11
N TRP A 414 12.85 -2.78 3.41
CA TRP A 414 11.87 -1.93 4.09
C TRP A 414 11.85 -0.54 3.46
N THR A 415 10.72 0.15 3.62
CA THR A 415 10.53 1.44 2.98
C THR A 415 11.44 2.51 3.55
N ASN A 416 11.91 2.41 4.80
CA ASN A 416 12.99 3.26 5.33
C ASN A 416 12.76 4.76 5.06
N SER A 417 11.49 5.20 5.16
CA SER A 417 11.04 6.51 4.66
C SER A 417 10.34 7.33 5.73
N LEU A 418 10.53 8.65 5.70
CA LEU A 418 9.68 9.61 6.41
C LEU A 418 9.13 10.65 5.42
N PHE A 419 7.92 11.13 5.67
CA PHE A 419 7.24 12.13 4.84
C PHE A 419 6.84 13.34 5.70
N PHE A 420 7.04 14.56 5.20
CA PHE A 420 6.80 15.80 5.95
C PHE A 420 6.00 16.78 5.12
N SER A 421 4.95 17.38 5.72
CA SER A 421 4.13 18.40 5.05
C SER A 421 3.35 19.23 6.06
N GLN A 422 2.96 20.45 5.67
CA GLN A 422 1.88 21.23 6.29
C GLN A 422 0.58 21.20 5.46
N ASP A 423 0.61 20.63 4.26
CA ASP A 423 -0.54 20.36 3.40
C ASP A 423 -1.02 18.90 3.60
N PRO A 424 -2.20 18.69 4.23
CA PRO A 424 -2.74 17.35 4.52
C PRO A 424 -3.08 16.56 3.26
N VAL A 425 -3.48 17.25 2.19
CA VAL A 425 -3.92 16.62 0.96
C VAL A 425 -2.71 16.19 0.13
N ALA A 426 -1.68 17.03 0.07
CA ALA A 426 -0.47 16.73 -0.69
C ALA A 426 0.28 15.52 -0.10
N ILE A 427 0.46 15.45 1.23
CA ILE A 427 1.18 14.33 1.86
C ILE A 427 0.46 12.99 1.66
N ASP A 428 -0.86 12.97 1.82
CA ASP A 428 -1.63 11.75 1.60
C ASP A 428 -1.65 11.36 0.12
N SER A 429 -1.61 12.33 -0.81
CA SER A 429 -1.48 12.05 -2.25
C SER A 429 -0.15 11.37 -2.56
N VAL A 430 0.96 11.87 -2.01
CA VAL A 430 2.29 11.28 -2.18
C VAL A 430 2.36 9.89 -1.55
N MET A 431 1.93 9.73 -0.30
CA MET A 431 1.94 8.42 0.37
C MET A 431 1.02 7.41 -0.34
N TYR A 432 -0.13 7.86 -0.88
CA TYR A 432 -1.00 7.03 -1.70
C TYR A 432 -0.28 6.52 -2.94
N ASP A 433 0.46 7.38 -3.64
CA ASP A 433 1.19 7.05 -4.84
C ASP A 433 2.27 5.98 -4.61
N PHE A 434 3.01 6.04 -3.49
CA PHE A 434 3.92 4.97 -3.07
C PHE A 434 3.19 3.63 -2.90
N LEU A 435 2.05 3.63 -2.20
CA LEU A 435 1.24 2.42 -1.99
C LEU A 435 0.66 1.89 -3.31
N HIS A 436 0.19 2.78 -4.18
CA HIS A 436 -0.41 2.43 -5.47
C HIS A 436 0.62 1.81 -6.42
N THR A 437 1.82 2.38 -6.49
CA THR A 437 2.90 1.90 -7.38
C THR A 437 3.47 0.55 -6.94
N GLU A 438 3.64 0.31 -5.64
CA GLU A 438 4.15 -0.98 -5.13
C GLU A 438 3.09 -2.10 -5.25
N GLY A 439 1.82 -1.77 -4.93
CA GLY A 439 0.64 -2.62 -5.07
C GLY A 439 0.22 -3.35 -3.77
N PRO A 440 -0.96 -4.02 -3.71
CA PRO A 440 -2.08 -4.03 -4.65
C PRO A 440 -2.69 -2.65 -4.86
N ILE A 441 -3.45 -2.45 -5.93
CA ILE A 441 -4.05 -1.15 -6.25
C ILE A 441 -5.12 -0.82 -5.19
N PRO A 442 -5.01 0.30 -4.45
CA PRO A 442 -6.09 0.76 -3.60
C PRO A 442 -7.34 1.07 -4.41
N LEU A 443 -8.52 0.97 -3.81
CA LEU A 443 -9.78 1.40 -4.42
C LEU A 443 -9.68 2.85 -4.87
N GLU A 444 -10.11 3.16 -6.09
CA GLU A 444 -10.16 4.54 -6.61
C GLU A 444 -10.76 5.50 -5.59
N GLY A 445 -11.96 5.20 -5.09
CA GLY A 445 -12.65 6.09 -4.16
C GLY A 445 -12.02 6.16 -2.77
N SER A 446 -10.97 5.40 -2.46
CA SER A 446 -10.21 5.62 -1.22
C SER A 446 -9.43 6.94 -1.21
N GLN A 447 -9.27 7.60 -2.37
CA GLN A 447 -8.74 8.96 -2.48
C GLN A 447 -9.84 10.04 -2.58
N ASN A 448 -11.13 9.66 -2.53
CA ASN A 448 -12.23 10.61 -2.71
C ASN A 448 -12.18 11.79 -1.73
N TYR A 449 -11.70 11.55 -0.49
CA TYR A 449 -11.48 12.63 0.48
C TYR A 449 -10.39 13.61 0.04
N LEU A 450 -9.37 13.18 -0.73
CA LEU A 450 -8.35 14.08 -1.27
C LEU A 450 -8.95 15.02 -2.32
N HIS A 451 -9.80 14.51 -3.21
CA HIS A 451 -10.52 15.35 -4.17
C HIS A 451 -11.44 16.36 -3.47
N GLN A 452 -12.14 15.95 -2.41
CA GLN A 452 -13.05 16.82 -1.68
C GLN A 452 -12.34 17.81 -0.77
N ALA A 453 -11.28 17.42 -0.09
CA ALA A 453 -10.47 18.35 0.68
C ALA A 453 -9.77 19.37 -0.23
N ALA A 454 -9.30 18.94 -1.40
CA ALA A 454 -8.73 19.82 -2.40
C ALA A 454 -9.74 20.80 -2.98
N LYS A 455 -10.97 20.33 -3.24
CA LYS A 455 -12.06 21.16 -3.76
C LYS A 455 -13.36 20.83 -3.04
N PRO A 456 -13.62 21.47 -1.89
CA PRO A 456 -14.81 21.18 -1.10
C PRO A 456 -16.10 21.42 -1.89
N PRO A 457 -17.05 20.46 -1.88
CA PRO A 457 -18.36 20.69 -2.44
C PRO A 457 -19.12 21.74 -1.62
N GLU A 458 -19.81 22.66 -2.31
CA GLU A 458 -20.58 23.72 -1.67
C GLU A 458 -21.60 23.16 -0.66
N ASN A 459 -21.73 23.83 0.48
CA ASN A 459 -22.73 23.53 1.52
C ASN A 459 -22.71 22.08 2.04
N THR A 460 -21.53 21.44 2.07
CA THR A 460 -21.40 20.03 2.50
C THR A 460 -20.76 19.91 3.88
N TYR A 461 -19.60 20.53 4.11
CA TYR A 461 -18.83 20.37 5.34
C TYR A 461 -18.93 21.63 6.22
N ASP A 462 -19.48 21.45 7.41
CA ASP A 462 -19.60 22.43 8.51
C ASP A 462 -19.35 21.65 9.82
N PRO A 463 -18.07 21.26 10.09
CA PRO A 463 -17.74 20.36 11.18
C PRO A 463 -17.96 20.97 12.57
N GLU A 464 -18.14 22.29 12.67
CA GLU A 464 -18.45 23.05 13.88
C GLU A 464 -19.95 23.23 14.12
N GLN A 465 -20.78 23.05 13.07
CA GLN A 465 -22.22 23.34 13.05
C GLN A 465 -22.53 24.82 13.37
N ASP A 466 -21.73 25.73 12.85
CA ASP A 466 -21.91 27.18 13.05
C ASP A 466 -22.63 27.87 11.87
N GLY A 467 -22.89 27.12 10.79
CA GLY A 467 -23.51 27.59 9.55
C GLY A 467 -22.52 28.16 8.53
N ILE A 468 -21.21 28.10 8.79
CA ILE A 468 -20.13 28.47 7.88
C ILE A 468 -19.57 27.19 7.25
N PHE A 469 -19.97 26.95 6.01
CA PHE A 469 -19.46 25.81 5.25
C PHE A 469 -18.08 26.13 4.69
N ILE A 470 -17.17 25.16 4.74
CA ILE A 470 -15.88 25.31 4.07
C ILE A 470 -16.09 25.44 2.56
N SER A 471 -15.41 26.41 1.95
CA SER A 471 -15.38 26.61 0.50
C SER A 471 -13.97 26.68 -0.06
N ASP A 472 -12.99 26.98 0.80
CA ASP A 472 -11.60 27.11 0.42
C ASP A 472 -10.90 25.74 0.39
N SER A 473 -9.88 25.62 -0.45
CA SER A 473 -9.10 24.40 -0.55
C SER A 473 -8.34 24.11 0.75
N LEU A 474 -8.36 22.87 1.20
CA LEU A 474 -7.58 22.40 2.34
C LEU A 474 -6.18 21.91 1.93
N GLY A 475 -5.87 21.87 0.63
CA GLY A 475 -4.62 21.35 0.10
C GLY A 475 -4.69 20.98 -1.37
N VAL A 476 -3.55 20.63 -1.97
CA VAL A 476 -3.49 20.19 -3.37
C VAL A 476 -3.45 18.66 -3.48
N HIS A 477 -4.28 18.11 -4.37
CA HIS A 477 -4.25 16.71 -4.76
C HIS A 477 -3.76 16.56 -6.20
N GLU A 478 -2.81 15.66 -6.41
CA GLU A 478 -2.27 15.27 -7.73
C GLU A 478 -1.68 13.86 -7.62
N HIS A 479 -1.62 13.13 -8.73
CA HIS A 479 -0.86 11.88 -8.82
C HIS A 479 0.44 12.07 -9.60
N TRP A 480 1.50 11.40 -9.16
CA TRP A 480 2.79 11.46 -9.83
C TRP A 480 2.77 10.86 -11.23
N ASN A 481 3.70 11.32 -12.06
CA ASN A 481 4.06 10.62 -13.28
C ASN A 481 5.04 9.48 -12.99
N PRO A 482 4.64 8.20 -13.10
CA PRO A 482 5.51 7.08 -12.79
C PRO A 482 6.68 6.93 -13.77
N ASN A 483 6.65 7.63 -14.92
CA ASN A 483 7.73 7.61 -15.92
C ASN A 483 8.85 8.61 -15.62
N VAL A 484 8.67 9.50 -14.64
CA VAL A 484 9.71 10.42 -14.18
C VAL A 484 10.50 9.70 -13.06
N PRO A 485 11.83 9.84 -12.93
CA PRO A 485 12.60 9.19 -11.86
C PRO A 485 12.06 9.48 -10.44
N ILE A 486 12.20 8.53 -9.50
CA ILE A 486 11.61 8.67 -8.14
C ILE A 486 12.20 9.80 -7.31
N PHE A 487 13.48 10.12 -7.53
CA PHE A 487 14.16 11.24 -6.89
C PHE A 487 14.08 12.56 -7.68
N SER A 488 13.06 12.72 -8.52
CA SER A 488 12.84 13.96 -9.26
C SER A 488 11.60 14.69 -8.74
N SER A 489 11.74 15.99 -8.49
CA SER A 489 10.63 16.90 -8.18
C SER A 489 9.61 16.97 -9.32
N ASP A 490 10.02 16.72 -10.57
CA ASP A 490 9.17 16.82 -11.78
C ASP A 490 8.12 15.71 -11.87
N ARG A 491 8.06 14.82 -10.86
CA ARG A 491 7.01 13.82 -10.73
C ARG A 491 5.63 14.45 -10.60
N TYR A 492 5.58 15.61 -9.95
CA TYR A 492 4.38 16.39 -9.76
C TYR A 492 4.52 17.74 -10.48
N THR A 493 3.39 18.38 -10.76
CA THR A 493 3.34 19.69 -11.41
C THR A 493 2.96 20.79 -10.44
N THR A 494 2.19 20.49 -9.39
CA THR A 494 1.76 21.45 -8.37
C THR A 494 2.15 21.05 -6.95
N ILE A 495 2.16 19.76 -6.61
CA ILE A 495 2.79 19.31 -5.36
C ILE A 495 4.30 19.60 -5.45
N ASP A 496 4.83 20.36 -4.49
CA ASP A 496 6.26 20.66 -4.39
C ASP A 496 6.98 19.49 -3.72
N PHE A 497 7.29 18.47 -4.53
CA PHE A 497 7.89 17.23 -4.04
C PHE A 497 9.41 17.36 -3.92
N VAL A 498 9.92 17.17 -2.69
CA VAL A 498 11.35 17.25 -2.36
C VAL A 498 11.85 15.87 -1.92
N PRO A 499 12.39 15.06 -2.84
CA PRO A 499 12.93 13.74 -2.53
C PRO A 499 14.40 13.83 -2.06
N LEU A 500 14.71 13.24 -0.92
CA LEU A 500 16.03 13.22 -0.29
C LEU A 500 16.51 11.78 -0.09
N GLY A 501 17.84 11.56 -0.17
CA GLY A 501 18.45 10.24 -0.03
C GLY A 501 18.91 9.59 -1.35
N THR A 502 18.98 10.35 -2.44
CA THR A 502 19.51 9.86 -3.73
C THR A 502 20.94 9.32 -3.60
N GLU A 503 21.73 9.92 -2.72
CA GLU A 503 23.10 9.55 -2.39
C GLU A 503 23.22 8.15 -1.77
N HIS A 504 22.15 7.63 -1.16
CA HIS A 504 22.08 6.27 -0.64
C HIS A 504 21.64 5.26 -1.69
N ALA A 505 21.13 5.74 -2.83
CA ALA A 505 20.54 4.88 -3.84
C ALA A 505 21.63 4.23 -4.69
N SER A 506 21.73 2.90 -4.60
CA SER A 506 22.60 2.15 -5.50
C SER A 506 22.01 2.16 -6.92
N SER A 507 22.86 2.39 -7.92
CA SER A 507 22.43 2.25 -9.32
C SER A 507 21.97 0.82 -9.61
N THR A 508 20.71 0.66 -9.98
CA THR A 508 20.12 -0.66 -10.21
C THR A 508 19.62 -0.80 -11.64
N ILE A 509 19.63 -2.03 -12.11
CA ILE A 509 18.98 -2.42 -13.35
C ILE A 509 17.59 -2.95 -12.99
N VAL A 510 16.56 -2.34 -13.55
CA VAL A 510 15.19 -2.81 -13.43
C VAL A 510 14.82 -3.60 -14.68
N PHE A 511 14.33 -4.82 -14.49
CA PHE A 511 13.65 -5.55 -15.56
C PHE A 511 12.26 -4.93 -15.78
N GLU A 512 12.14 -4.03 -16.75
CA GLU A 512 10.81 -3.55 -17.19
C GLU A 512 9.98 -4.72 -17.74
N LYS A 513 10.68 -5.64 -18.41
CA LYS A 513 10.09 -6.87 -18.93
C LYS A 513 11.12 -8.02 -18.87
N PRO A 514 10.71 -9.23 -18.45
CA PRO A 514 9.48 -9.46 -17.71
C PRO A 514 9.56 -8.85 -16.30
N SER A 515 8.45 -8.34 -15.78
CA SER A 515 8.37 -7.96 -14.37
C SER A 515 8.29 -9.19 -13.48
N GLN A 516 8.91 -9.12 -12.30
CA GLN A 516 8.99 -10.26 -11.38
C GLN A 516 7.60 -10.74 -10.96
N GLY A 517 7.40 -12.05 -11.07
CA GLY A 517 6.14 -12.69 -10.67
C GLY A 517 5.00 -12.47 -11.66
N SER A 518 5.27 -12.00 -12.87
CA SER A 518 4.25 -11.83 -13.91
C SER A 518 4.10 -13.05 -14.81
N PHE A 519 2.96 -13.15 -15.48
CA PHE A 519 2.69 -14.18 -16.49
C PHE A 519 2.70 -13.56 -17.89
N TYR A 520 3.45 -14.16 -18.80
CA TYR A 520 3.58 -13.74 -20.19
C TYR A 520 3.18 -14.89 -21.12
N LEU A 521 2.39 -14.57 -22.15
CA LEU A 521 1.98 -15.51 -23.19
C LEU A 521 2.28 -14.89 -24.56
N PHE A 522 3.20 -15.51 -25.31
CA PHE A 522 3.71 -15.00 -26.58
C PHE A 522 4.12 -13.53 -26.51
N ASP A 523 4.93 -13.20 -25.52
CA ASP A 523 5.43 -11.86 -25.22
C ASP A 523 4.39 -10.85 -24.68
N GLU A 524 3.11 -11.18 -24.65
CA GLU A 524 2.09 -10.31 -24.06
C GLU A 524 1.93 -10.61 -22.56
N SER A 525 2.00 -9.57 -21.72
CA SER A 525 1.68 -9.72 -20.30
C SER A 525 0.21 -10.09 -20.16
N SER A 526 -0.08 -11.06 -19.31
CA SER A 526 -1.43 -11.54 -19.04
C SER A 526 -1.65 -11.53 -17.54
N SER A 527 -2.56 -10.68 -17.07
CA SER A 527 -2.95 -10.67 -15.66
C SER A 527 -3.79 -11.91 -15.35
N VAL A 528 -3.31 -12.74 -14.43
CA VAL A 528 -4.10 -13.87 -13.91
C VAL A 528 -4.94 -13.34 -12.76
N LYS A 529 -6.23 -13.16 -13.03
CA LYS A 529 -7.24 -12.77 -12.04
C LYS A 529 -7.73 -14.00 -11.28
N ILE A 530 -7.79 -13.90 -9.95
CA ILE A 530 -8.42 -14.90 -9.09
C ILE A 530 -9.62 -14.21 -8.45
N TRP A 531 -10.70 -14.95 -8.16
CA TRP A 531 -12.00 -14.40 -7.72
C TRP A 531 -12.01 -13.52 -6.44
N TYR A 532 -10.86 -13.34 -5.78
CA TYR A 532 -10.66 -12.45 -4.63
C TYR A 532 -9.43 -11.52 -4.81
N LYS A 533 -8.83 -11.46 -6.00
CA LYS A 533 -7.59 -10.73 -6.26
C LYS A 533 -7.55 -10.19 -7.69
N ASP A 534 -7.47 -8.87 -7.81
CA ASP A 534 -7.42 -8.19 -9.11
C ASP A 534 -6.15 -8.51 -9.91
N TYR A 535 -5.05 -8.85 -9.22
CA TYR A 535 -3.76 -9.25 -9.83
C TYR A 535 -3.02 -10.30 -8.97
N TYR A 536 -2.76 -11.49 -9.51
CA TYR A 536 -1.89 -12.48 -8.85
C TYR A 536 -0.43 -12.35 -9.35
N LYS A 537 0.46 -11.78 -8.54
CA LYS A 537 1.91 -11.96 -8.69
C LYS A 537 2.30 -13.38 -8.27
N PHE A 538 2.87 -14.13 -9.20
CA PHE A 538 3.46 -15.46 -9.02
C PHE A 538 4.76 -15.36 -8.19
N PRO A 539 5.20 -16.45 -7.52
CA PRO A 539 6.48 -16.46 -6.80
C PRO A 539 7.70 -16.32 -7.72
N PHE A 540 7.52 -16.53 -9.02
CA PHE A 540 8.52 -16.34 -10.08
C PHE A 540 7.78 -15.97 -11.36
N THR A 541 8.48 -15.34 -12.30
CA THR A 541 7.91 -14.99 -13.59
C THR A 541 7.66 -16.25 -14.42
N ILE A 542 6.52 -16.33 -15.09
CA ILE A 542 6.19 -17.44 -16.00
C ILE A 542 6.03 -16.88 -17.41
N ALA A 543 6.76 -17.44 -18.38
CA ALA A 543 6.66 -17.06 -19.79
C ALA A 543 6.37 -18.29 -20.67
N ILE A 544 5.36 -18.19 -21.53
CA ILE A 544 5.03 -19.21 -22.54
C ILE A 544 5.26 -18.65 -23.93
N GLY A 545 6.21 -19.21 -24.69
CA GLY A 545 6.61 -18.72 -26.01
C GLY A 545 7.68 -17.63 -25.95
N PRO A 546 7.82 -16.81 -27.02
CA PRO A 546 8.81 -15.75 -27.09
C PRO A 546 8.63 -14.73 -25.96
N LEU A 547 9.74 -14.15 -25.48
CA LEU A 547 9.74 -13.16 -24.41
C LEU A 547 10.77 -12.07 -24.70
N THR A 548 10.33 -10.83 -24.73
CA THR A 548 11.17 -9.64 -24.81
C THR A 548 11.63 -9.28 -23.40
N VAL A 549 12.94 -9.12 -23.24
CA VAL A 549 13.59 -8.68 -22.03
C VAL A 549 13.99 -7.23 -22.20
N ASN A 550 13.44 -6.34 -21.38
CA ASN A 550 13.75 -4.92 -21.38
C ASN A 550 14.42 -4.57 -20.05
N ALA A 551 15.48 -3.78 -20.13
CA ALA A 551 16.18 -3.27 -18.98
C ALA A 551 16.13 -1.74 -18.96
N SER A 552 15.77 -1.17 -17.82
CA SER A 552 15.95 0.24 -17.51
C SER A 552 16.89 0.43 -16.34
N PHE A 553 17.41 1.64 -16.19
CA PHE A 553 18.47 1.96 -15.25
C PHE A 553 18.00 3.12 -14.38
N ASN A 554 18.12 2.95 -13.07
CA ASN A 554 17.85 4.01 -12.11
C ASN A 554 19.14 4.35 -11.36
N GLY A 555 19.28 5.61 -10.92
CA GLY A 555 20.42 6.10 -10.15
C GLY A 555 21.44 6.91 -10.96
N GLU A 556 22.55 7.30 -10.33
CA GLU A 556 23.54 8.25 -10.87
C GLU A 556 24.11 7.92 -12.25
N PHE A 557 24.12 6.65 -12.66
CA PHE A 557 24.72 6.23 -13.93
C PHE A 557 23.72 5.96 -15.06
N SER A 558 22.42 6.15 -14.85
CA SER A 558 21.38 5.81 -15.85
C SER A 558 21.66 6.44 -17.23
N ASP A 559 22.14 7.69 -17.23
CA ASP A 559 22.38 8.47 -18.45
C ASP A 559 23.77 8.22 -19.06
N THR A 560 24.60 7.41 -18.38
CA THR A 560 25.97 7.09 -18.80
C THR A 560 26.13 5.68 -19.39
N ILE A 561 25.08 4.86 -19.31
CA ILE A 561 25.11 3.48 -19.83
C ILE A 561 25.22 3.51 -21.37
N ASP A 562 26.30 2.94 -21.89
CA ASP A 562 26.59 2.88 -23.33
C ASP A 562 26.27 1.51 -23.94
N ALA A 563 26.25 0.44 -23.13
CA ALA A 563 25.92 -0.91 -23.57
C ALA A 563 25.30 -1.77 -22.47
N VAL A 564 24.54 -2.77 -22.87
CA VAL A 564 23.88 -3.74 -21.99
C VAL A 564 24.06 -5.15 -22.53
N ASP A 565 24.62 -6.04 -21.71
CA ASP A 565 24.70 -7.46 -22.02
C ASP A 565 23.57 -8.25 -21.34
N PHE A 566 22.94 -9.11 -22.11
CA PHE A 566 21.90 -10.03 -21.66
C PHE A 566 22.47 -11.45 -21.56
N TYR A 567 22.06 -12.15 -20.50
CA TYR A 567 22.50 -13.50 -20.18
C TYR A 567 21.31 -14.40 -19.83
N VAL A 568 21.43 -15.68 -20.21
CA VAL A 568 20.54 -16.76 -19.74
C VAL A 568 21.42 -17.83 -19.08
N ASP A 569 21.14 -18.16 -17.83
CA ASP A 569 21.88 -19.17 -17.05
C ASP A 569 23.40 -18.90 -17.04
N ASN A 570 23.76 -17.62 -16.86
CA ASN A 570 25.14 -17.09 -16.93
C ASN A 570 25.85 -17.26 -18.29
N GLN A 571 25.12 -17.61 -19.35
CA GLN A 571 25.64 -17.60 -20.72
C GLN A 571 25.24 -16.30 -21.41
N HIS A 572 26.22 -15.59 -21.95
CA HIS A 572 25.99 -14.39 -22.77
C HIS A 572 25.16 -14.76 -24.00
N VAL A 573 24.08 -14.01 -24.24
CA VAL A 573 23.16 -14.25 -25.36
C VAL A 573 23.03 -13.06 -26.31
N TYR A 574 23.22 -11.83 -25.82
CA TYR A 574 23.06 -10.62 -26.64
C TYR A 574 23.74 -9.41 -25.99
N SER A 575 24.19 -8.46 -26.83
CA SER A 575 24.68 -7.14 -26.44
C SER A 575 23.87 -6.09 -27.18
N ASP A 576 23.38 -5.08 -26.47
CA ASP A 576 22.68 -3.94 -27.03
C ASP A 576 23.42 -2.64 -26.67
N GLU A 577 23.75 -1.84 -27.69
CA GLU A 577 24.44 -0.55 -27.55
C GLU A 577 23.48 0.63 -27.83
N SER A 578 22.17 0.35 -27.99
CA SER A 578 21.18 1.34 -28.37
C SER A 578 19.99 1.38 -27.41
N PHE A 579 19.81 2.51 -26.74
CA PHE A 579 18.64 2.74 -25.91
C PHE A 579 17.36 2.89 -26.77
N PRO A 580 16.21 2.29 -26.38
CA PRO A 580 15.98 1.48 -25.19
C PRO A 580 16.56 0.06 -25.32
N PHE A 581 17.28 -0.40 -24.29
CA PHE A 581 17.99 -1.67 -24.31
C PHE A 581 17.03 -2.85 -24.20
N SER A 582 17.04 -3.69 -25.23
CA SER A 582 16.05 -4.77 -25.36
C SER A 582 16.61 -5.99 -26.08
N TRP A 583 16.24 -7.16 -25.58
CA TRP A 583 16.57 -8.43 -26.21
C TRP A 583 15.34 -9.34 -26.32
N LYS A 584 15.08 -9.87 -27.52
CA LYS A 584 14.01 -10.84 -27.73
C LYS A 584 14.50 -12.28 -27.56
N TRP A 585 14.05 -12.94 -26.50
CA TRP A 585 14.25 -14.36 -26.24
C TRP A 585 13.25 -15.22 -27.04
N ASP A 586 13.63 -15.60 -28.26
CA ASP A 586 12.83 -16.43 -29.18
C ASP A 586 13.31 -17.90 -29.28
N SER A 587 14.41 -18.23 -28.60
CA SER A 587 14.95 -19.60 -28.59
C SER A 587 14.09 -20.54 -27.74
N PHE A 588 13.98 -21.79 -28.18
CA PHE A 588 13.24 -22.82 -27.45
C PHE A 588 13.92 -23.13 -26.12
N SER A 589 13.17 -23.04 -25.03
CA SER A 589 13.63 -23.40 -23.69
C SER A 589 12.47 -23.89 -22.83
N ALA A 590 12.78 -24.73 -21.84
CA ALA A 590 11.80 -25.35 -20.97
C ALA A 590 12.36 -25.55 -19.57
N GLY A 591 11.75 -24.91 -18.58
CA GLY A 591 12.16 -25.01 -17.17
C GLY A 591 12.44 -23.66 -16.54
N PHE A 592 13.07 -23.69 -15.37
CA PHE A 592 13.57 -22.49 -14.70
C PHE A 592 14.88 -22.05 -15.34
N HIS A 593 15.00 -20.74 -15.53
CA HIS A 593 16.18 -20.07 -16.05
C HIS A 593 16.45 -18.81 -15.25
N THR A 594 17.72 -18.43 -15.15
CA THR A 594 18.12 -17.14 -14.60
C THR A 594 18.40 -16.18 -15.74
N LEU A 595 17.56 -15.15 -15.88
CA LEU A 595 17.89 -13.98 -16.70
C LEU A 595 18.85 -13.10 -15.91
N LYS A 596 19.93 -12.66 -16.55
CA LYS A 596 20.84 -11.67 -15.99
C LYS A 596 21.10 -10.57 -17.02
N VAL A 597 21.21 -9.34 -16.54
CA VAL A 597 21.56 -8.15 -17.32
C VAL A 597 22.77 -7.49 -16.66
N GLU A 598 23.74 -7.06 -17.47
CA GLU A 598 24.89 -6.27 -17.03
C GLU A 598 24.93 -4.96 -17.82
N ALA A 599 25.02 -3.84 -17.11
CA ALA A 599 25.12 -2.50 -17.70
C ALA A 599 26.57 -2.06 -17.74
N PHE A 600 27.00 -1.50 -18.87
CA PHE A 600 28.34 -0.98 -19.06
C PHE A 600 28.30 0.54 -19.25
N ALA A 601 29.33 1.21 -18.76
CA ALA A 601 29.67 2.57 -19.14
C ALA A 601 31.19 2.68 -19.25
N ASP A 602 31.68 3.18 -20.38
CA ASP A 602 33.11 3.25 -20.72
C ASP A 602 33.80 1.88 -20.67
N GLY A 603 33.09 0.83 -21.09
CA GLY A 603 33.59 -0.55 -21.11
C GLY A 603 33.80 -1.21 -19.74
N THR A 604 33.29 -0.60 -18.65
CA THR A 604 33.31 -1.18 -17.30
C THR A 604 31.90 -1.51 -16.86
N ILE A 605 31.68 -2.68 -16.24
CA ILE A 605 30.40 -3.06 -15.65
C ILE A 605 30.07 -2.08 -14.52
N ARG A 606 28.95 -1.36 -14.65
CA ARG A 606 28.45 -0.41 -13.64
C ARG A 606 27.41 -1.03 -12.72
N SER A 607 26.57 -1.91 -13.26
CA SER A 607 25.54 -2.59 -12.48
C SER A 607 25.22 -3.94 -13.10
N SER A 608 24.60 -4.83 -12.31
CA SER A 608 24.10 -6.11 -12.80
C SER A 608 22.85 -6.51 -12.02
N ALA A 609 21.84 -7.04 -12.70
CA ALA A 609 20.65 -7.60 -12.06
C ALA A 609 20.33 -8.97 -12.62
N SER A 610 19.66 -9.80 -11.82
CA SER A 610 19.18 -11.11 -12.27
C SER A 610 17.82 -11.46 -11.70
N GLN A 611 17.02 -12.20 -12.45
CA GLN A 611 15.74 -12.74 -11.99
C GLN A 611 15.48 -14.15 -12.53
N GLU A 612 14.72 -14.94 -11.77
CA GLU A 612 14.27 -16.26 -12.22
C GLU A 612 13.01 -16.18 -13.08
N VAL A 613 13.04 -16.89 -14.20
CA VAL A 613 11.91 -17.03 -15.12
C VAL A 613 11.70 -18.51 -15.42
N PHE A 614 10.47 -18.98 -15.22
CA PHE A 614 10.03 -20.27 -15.72
C PHE A 614 9.54 -20.10 -17.16
N LYS A 615 10.31 -20.59 -18.14
CA LYS A 615 9.98 -20.49 -19.57
C LYS A 615 9.48 -21.83 -20.11
N LEU A 616 8.48 -21.77 -20.97
CA LEU A 616 7.94 -22.90 -21.73
C LEU A 616 7.77 -22.51 -23.19
N PHE A 617 8.49 -23.20 -24.08
CA PHE A 617 8.52 -22.98 -25.53
C PHE A 617 9.34 -21.78 -25.96
#